data_AF-A0A1G9GQ62-F1
#
_entry.id   AF-A0A1G9GQ62-F1
#
_cell.length_a   1.000
_cell.length_b   1.000
_cell.length_c   1.000
_cell.angle_alpha   90.00
_cell.angle_beta   90.00
_cell.angle_gamma   90.00
#
_symmetry.space_group_name_H-M   'P 1'
#
loop_
_entity.id
_entity.type
_entity.pdbx_description
1 polymer ?
#
loop_
_entity_poly.entity_id
_entity_poly.type
_entity_poly.pdbx_seq_one_letter_code
_entity_poly.pdbx_strand_id
1 'polypeptide(L)'
;MTALEAEKAAFEGKLSGMDEESPIRVHPGLSDLYREKVANLTAALNKPDLRTAAANQIRSLISEIRIVPEGDSLQIELVGELAGLMTLSEKTKARGDATGCS
;
A
#
# COMPACT_ATOMS: atom_id res chain seq x y z
N MET A 1 -22.00 -42.44 19.83
CA MET A 1 -21.36 -41.19 19.38
C MET A 1 -21.14 -40.32 20.59
N THR A 2 -19.93 -39.81 20.76
CA THR A 2 -19.51 -39.06 21.97
C THR A 2 -19.94 -37.59 21.87
N ALA A 3 -20.07 -36.90 23.00
CA ALA A 3 -20.44 -35.48 23.04
C ALA A 3 -19.48 -34.60 22.22
N LEU A 4 -18.20 -34.98 22.17
CA LEU A 4 -17.16 -34.27 21.43
C LEU A 4 -17.34 -34.37 19.91
N GLU A 5 -17.86 -35.48 19.40
CA GLU A 5 -18.17 -35.63 17.96
C GLU A 5 -19.38 -34.80 17.56
N ALA A 6 -20.39 -34.69 18.43
CA ALA A 6 -21.55 -33.83 18.19
C ALA A 6 -21.15 -32.35 18.18
N GLU A 7 -20.25 -31.95 19.08
CA GLU A 7 -19.73 -30.58 19.16
C GLU A 7 -18.89 -30.22 17.93
N LYS A 8 -18.03 -31.14 17.48
CA LYS A 8 -17.24 -30.98 16.24
C LYS A 8 -18.13 -30.85 15.00
N ALA A 9 -19.14 -31.70 14.86
CA ALA A 9 -20.10 -31.63 13.74
C ALA A 9 -20.89 -30.31 13.74
N ALA A 10 -21.23 -29.78 14.91
CA ALA A 10 -21.89 -28.48 15.02
C ALA A 10 -20.99 -27.31 14.60
N PHE A 11 -19.68 -27.38 14.89
CA PHE A 11 -18.72 -26.37 14.43
C PHE A 11 -18.43 -26.47 12.93
N GLU A 12 -18.31 -27.68 12.39
CA GLU A 12 -18.12 -27.92 10.95
C GLU A 12 -19.32 -27.42 10.12
N GLY A 13 -20.55 -27.65 10.61
CA GLY A 13 -21.77 -27.12 10.00
C GLY A 13 -21.83 -25.59 10.00
N LYS A 14 -21.34 -24.94 11.06
CA LYS A 14 -21.25 -23.47 11.13
C LYS A 14 -20.21 -22.90 10.16
N LEU A 15 -19.07 -23.58 10.00
CA LEU A 15 -18.00 -23.13 9.10
C LEU A 15 -18.39 -23.30 7.62
N SER A 16 -19.08 -24.38 7.28
CA SER A 16 -19.55 -24.67 5.92
C SER A 16 -20.65 -23.72 5.42
N GLY A 17 -21.30 -22.99 6.33
CA GLY A 17 -22.36 -22.02 6.03
C GLY A 17 -21.89 -20.56 5.98
N MET A 18 -20.60 -20.29 6.16
CA MET A 18 -20.03 -18.94 6.02
C MET A 18 -19.58 -18.73 4.57
N ASP A 19 -20.13 -17.71 3.90
CA ASP A 19 -19.70 -17.32 2.55
C ASP A 19 -18.19 -17.03 2.50
N GLU A 20 -17.49 -17.64 1.53
CA GLU A 20 -16.02 -17.65 1.41
C GLU A 20 -15.41 -16.30 1.05
N GLU A 21 -16.19 -15.32 0.64
CA GLU A 21 -15.69 -13.97 0.38
C GLU A 21 -15.67 -13.15 1.67
N SER A 22 -14.67 -13.44 2.50
CA SER A 22 -14.29 -12.49 3.55
C SER A 22 -13.96 -11.15 2.90
N PRO A 23 -14.70 -10.06 3.19
CA PRO A 23 -14.21 -8.73 2.84
C PRO A 23 -12.83 -8.59 3.45
N ILE A 24 -11.89 -7.98 2.72
CA ILE A 24 -10.53 -7.71 3.20
C ILE A 24 -10.65 -6.93 4.52
N ARG A 25 -10.62 -7.65 5.65
CA ARG A 25 -10.71 -7.10 6.99
C ARG A 25 -9.32 -6.62 7.33
N VAL A 26 -9.02 -5.38 6.93
CA VAL A 26 -7.80 -4.70 7.38
C VAL A 26 -7.93 -4.55 8.89
N HIS A 27 -7.13 -5.31 9.65
CA HIS A 27 -7.14 -5.21 11.10
C HIS A 27 -6.76 -3.76 11.48
N PRO A 28 -7.45 -3.09 12.42
CA PRO A 28 -7.19 -1.69 12.73
C PRO A 28 -5.71 -1.38 13.03
N GLY A 29 -5.04 -2.29 13.74
CA GLY A 29 -3.60 -2.17 14.05
C GLY A 29 -2.65 -2.44 12.88
N LEU A 30 -3.12 -2.98 11.76
CA LEU A 30 -2.28 -3.26 10.57
C LEU A 30 -1.85 -1.95 9.90
N SER A 31 -2.74 -0.96 9.86
CA SER A 31 -2.46 0.38 9.33
C SER A 31 -1.40 1.09 10.14
N ASP A 32 -1.50 1.04 11.48
CA ASP A 32 -0.51 1.64 12.38
C ASP A 32 0.86 0.99 12.24
N LEU A 33 0.90 -0.34 12.21
CA LEU A 33 2.13 -1.11 12.01
C LEU A 33 2.79 -0.79 10.66
N TYR A 34 2.01 -0.69 9.58
CA TYR A 34 2.55 -0.33 8.27
C TYR A 34 3.05 1.11 8.24
N ARG A 35 2.34 2.04 8.89
CA ARG A 35 2.79 3.43 9.00
C ARG A 35 4.14 3.52 9.73
N GLU A 36 4.31 2.76 10.81
CA GLU A 36 5.59 2.66 11.54
C GLU A 36 6.70 2.08 10.65
N LYS A 37 6.43 1.00 9.92
CA LYS A 37 7.40 0.39 9.00
C LYS A 37 7.85 1.37 7.91
N VAL A 38 6.91 2.12 7.32
CA VAL A 38 7.21 3.15 6.31
C VAL A 38 8.03 4.30 6.91
N ALA A 39 7.69 4.74 8.12
CA ALA A 39 8.45 5.78 8.82
C ALA A 39 9.89 5.34 9.11
N ASN A 40 10.07 4.12 9.63
CA ASN A 40 11.39 3.55 9.92
C ASN A 40 12.24 3.38 8.65
N LEU A 41 11.63 2.92 7.55
CA LEU A 41 12.29 2.84 6.25
C LEU A 41 12.72 4.22 5.75
N THR A 42 11.83 5.21 5.82
CA THR A 42 12.12 6.59 5.43
C THR A 42 13.27 7.18 6.25
N ALA A 43 13.29 6.94 7.57
CA ALA A 43 14.38 7.38 8.43
C ALA A 43 15.71 6.69 8.07
N ALA A 44 15.70 5.39 7.79
CA ALA A 44 16.89 4.65 7.39
C ALA A 44 17.46 5.13 6.05
N LEU A 45 16.61 5.43 5.06
CA LEU A 45 17.02 5.95 3.74
C LEU A 45 17.60 7.37 3.83
N ASN A 46 17.23 8.15 4.85
CA ASN A 46 17.74 9.52 5.07
C ASN A 46 19.04 9.59 5.88
N LYS A 47 19.58 8.45 6.36
CA LYS A 47 20.86 8.43 7.07
C LYS A 47 21.98 8.96 6.16
N PRO A 48 22.89 9.83 6.63
CA PRO A 48 23.93 10.44 5.79
C PRO A 48 24.74 9.43 4.98
N ASP A 49 25.10 8.31 5.61
CA ASP A 49 25.92 7.24 5.03
C ASP A 49 25.20 6.46 3.93
N LEU A 50 23.86 6.41 3.98
CA LEU A 50 23.02 5.68 3.02
C LEU A 50 22.31 6.58 2.02
N ARG A 51 22.23 7.88 2.29
CA ARG A 51 21.46 8.85 1.51
C ARG A 51 21.86 8.85 0.04
N THR A 52 23.16 8.83 -0.24
CA THR A 52 23.67 8.84 -1.63
C THR A 52 23.32 7.54 -2.36
N ALA A 53 23.52 6.38 -1.71
CA ALA A 53 23.18 5.08 -2.31
C ALA A 53 21.66 4.95 -2.54
N ALA A 54 20.85 5.35 -1.56
CA ALA A 54 19.40 5.40 -1.66
C ALA A 54 18.94 6.33 -2.79
N ALA A 55 19.50 7.54 -2.87
CA ALA A 55 19.20 8.49 -3.93
C ALA A 55 19.56 7.94 -5.32
N ASN A 56 20.70 7.27 -5.45
CA ASN A 56 21.10 6.64 -6.71
C ASN A 56 20.14 5.51 -7.12
N GLN A 57 19.68 4.71 -6.16
CA GLN A 57 18.75 3.62 -6.43
C GLN A 57 17.33 4.13 -6.74
N ILE A 58 16.89 5.23 -6.11
CA ILE A 58 15.66 5.90 -6.52
C ILE A 58 15.83 6.46 -7.94
N ARG A 59 16.99 7.07 -8.23
CA ARG A 59 17.29 7.64 -9.55
C ARG A 59 17.39 6.58 -10.64
N SER A 60 17.78 5.34 -10.35
CA SER A 60 17.78 4.26 -11.34
C SER A 60 16.37 3.85 -11.78
N LEU A 61 15.34 4.16 -10.98
CA LEU A 61 13.93 3.95 -11.36
C LEU A 61 13.38 5.07 -12.25
N ILE A 62 14.17 6.12 -12.50
CA ILE A 62 13.82 7.27 -13.33
C ILE A 62 14.52 7.10 -14.68
N SER A 63 13.74 7.03 -15.76
CA SER A 63 14.27 6.92 -17.12
C SER A 63 14.67 8.29 -17.66
N GLU A 64 13.87 9.31 -17.43
CA GLU A 64 14.19 10.70 -17.81
C GLU A 64 13.40 11.69 -16.95
N ILE A 65 13.91 12.92 -16.88
CA ILE A 65 13.26 14.07 -16.25
C ILE A 65 13.08 15.12 -17.35
N ARG A 66 11.84 15.45 -17.68
CA ARG A 66 11.52 16.48 -18.68
C ARG A 66 11.14 17.76 -17.96
N ILE A 67 11.64 18.87 -18.48
CA ILE A 67 11.27 20.21 -18.02
C ILE A 67 10.45 20.84 -19.14
N VAL A 68 9.17 21.04 -18.89
CA VAL A 68 8.20 21.55 -19.86
C VAL A 68 7.81 22.97 -19.46
N PRO A 69 8.06 23.99 -20.31
CA PRO A 69 7.57 25.34 -20.04
C PRO A 69 6.04 25.38 -20.08
N GLU A 70 5.43 25.95 -19.06
CA GLU A 70 3.98 26.17 -18.95
C GLU A 70 3.73 27.64 -18.62
N GLY A 71 3.59 28.46 -19.65
CA GLY A 71 3.46 29.92 -19.52
C GLY A 71 4.68 30.54 -18.83
N ASP A 72 4.46 31.21 -17.69
CA ASP A 72 5.51 31.80 -16.85
C ASP A 72 6.10 30.80 -15.82
N SER A 73 5.71 29.52 -15.89
CA SER A 73 6.15 28.47 -14.98
C SER A 73 6.87 27.33 -15.71
N LEU A 74 7.62 26.51 -14.95
CA LEU A 74 8.21 25.28 -15.46
C LEU A 74 7.57 24.09 -14.75
N GLN A 75 7.00 23.19 -15.54
CA GLN A 75 6.53 21.89 -15.08
C GLN A 75 7.67 20.88 -15.16
N ILE A 76 7.81 20.06 -14.11
CA ILE A 76 8.75 18.93 -14.09
C ILE A 76 7.94 17.66 -14.29
N GLU A 77 8.23 16.93 -15.35
CA GLU A 77 7.64 15.64 -15.63
C GLU A 77 8.66 14.53 -15.38
N LEU A 78 8.22 13.51 -14.63
CA LEU A 78 9.01 12.32 -14.35
C LEU A 78 8.57 11.18 -15.26
N VAL A 79 9.51 10.49 -15.89
CA VAL A 79 9.23 9.31 -16.72
C VAL A 79 10.03 8.12 -16.21
N GLY A 80 9.39 6.96 -16.14
CA GLY A 80 10.00 5.70 -15.71
C GLY A 80 9.11 4.90 -14.76
N GLU A 81 9.69 3.88 -14.14
CA GLU A 81 8.99 2.99 -13.20
C GLU A 81 8.46 3.76 -11.98
N LEU A 82 9.24 4.71 -11.47
CA LEU A 82 8.84 5.52 -10.33
C LEU A 82 7.58 6.37 -10.65
N ALA A 83 7.48 6.92 -11.86
CA ALA A 83 6.31 7.67 -12.28
C ALA A 83 5.05 6.79 -12.37
N GLY A 84 5.21 5.54 -12.83
CA GLY A 84 4.12 4.55 -12.87
C GLY A 84 3.61 4.19 -11.47
N LEU A 85 4.51 3.98 -10.51
CA LEU A 85 4.16 3.71 -9.11
C LEU A 85 3.43 4.89 -8.46
N MET A 86 3.87 6.13 -8.72
CA MET A 86 3.21 7.33 -8.22
C MET A 86 1.78 7.46 -8.76
N THR A 87 1.61 7.30 -10.08
CA THR A 87 0.29 7.33 -10.74
C THR A 87 -0.68 6.30 -10.15
N LEU A 88 -0.20 5.10 -9.84
CA LEU A 88 -1.02 4.05 -9.22
C LEU A 88 -1.46 4.45 -7.80
N SER A 89 -0.54 5.02 -7.02
CA SER A 89 -0.82 5.47 -5.66
C SER A 89 -1.87 6.58 -5.61
N GLU A 90 -1.82 7.52 -6.56
CA GLU A 90 -2.82 8.60 -6.71
C GLU A 90 -4.20 8.05 -7.07
N LYS A 91 -4.28 7.06 -7.98
CA LYS A 91 -5.54 6.38 -8.30
C LYS A 91 -6.12 5.61 -7.11
N THR A 92 -5.29 5.04 -6.24
CA THR A 92 -5.75 4.36 -5.02
C THR A 92 -6.32 5.34 -4.00
N LYS A 93 -5.76 6.55 -3.86
CA LYS A 93 -6.35 7.62 -3.03
C LYS A 93 -7.78 7.95 -3.45
N ALA A 94 -8.04 8.04 -4.76
CA ALA A 94 -9.38 8.33 -5.27
C ALA A 94 -10.43 7.22 -5.00
N ARG A 95 -9.99 5.99 -4.72
CA ARG A 95 -10.88 4.86 -4.40
C ARG A 95 -11.18 4.72 -2.90
N GLY A 96 -10.33 5.28 -2.03
CA GLY A 96 -10.49 5.22 -0.57
C GLY A 96 -11.57 6.14 0.01
N ASP A 97 -11.93 7.21 -0.69
CA ASP A 97 -12.94 8.19 -0.24
C ASP A 97 -14.40 7.79 -0.59
N ALA A 98 -14.62 6.62 -1.20
CA ALA A 98 -15.95 6.19 -1.66
C ALA A 98 -16.68 5.20 -0.73
N THR A 99 -16.25 4.99 0.52
CA THR A 99 -16.93 4.04 1.44
C THR A 99 -17.20 4.61 2.84
N GLY A 100 -17.29 5.95 2.95
CA GLY A 100 -17.72 6.64 4.18
C GLY A 100 -19.04 7.39 3.99
N CYS A 101 -20.13 6.71 3.64
CA CYS A 101 -21.47 7.29 3.77
C CYS A 101 -22.52 6.18 3.98
N SER A 102 -23.34 6.35 5.01
CA SER A 102 -24.44 5.51 5.55
C SER A 102 -24.03 4.39 6.52
#